data_AF-A0AAU2VHW6-F1
#
_entry.id   AF-A0AAU2VHW6-F1
#
_cell.length_a   1.000
_cell.length_b   1.000
_cell.length_c   1.000
_cell.angle_alpha   90.00
_cell.angle_beta   90.00
_cell.angle_gamma   90.00
#
_symmetry.space_group_name_H-M   'P 1'
#
loop_
_entity.id
_entity.type
_entity.pdbx_description
1 polymer ?
#
loop_
_entity_poly.entity_id
_entity_poly.type
_entity_poly.pdbx_seq_one_letter_code
_entity_poly.pdbx_strand_id
1 'polypeptide(L)' 'MAQAEQQAKQGGIEQACATWSRAIDTMAGVKSIRTLKAVRPLRGDLRPYRARGVRVAAELDERARLFLTHHR' A
#
# COMPACT_ATOMS: atom_id res chain seq x y z
N MET A 1 18.97 1.15 15.83
CA MET A 1 17.84 0.58 15.06
C MET A 1 16.96 -0.15 16.06
N ALA A 2 15.95 0.53 16.62
CA ALA A 2 15.06 -0.05 17.65
C ALA A 2 13.61 0.45 17.52
N GLN A 3 13.36 1.48 16.68
CA GLN A 3 12.03 2.08 16.51
C GLN A 3 11.15 1.34 15.48
N ALA A 4 11.74 0.60 14.54
CA ALA A 4 10.99 -0.14 13.52
C ALA A 4 10.24 -1.35 14.10
N GLU A 5 10.80 -1.98 15.14
CA GLU A 5 10.25 -3.21 15.73
C GLU A 5 9.00 -2.94 16.59
N GLN A 6 8.88 -1.75 17.20
CA GLN A 6 7.70 -1.39 18.00
C GLN A 6 6.51 -0.91 17.16
N GLN A 7 6.73 -0.34 15.97
CA GLN A 7 5.63 0.03 15.06
C GLN A 7 4.90 -1.22 14.53
N ALA A 8 5.58 -2.37 14.45
CA ALA A 8 5.02 -3.61 13.92
C ALA A 8 3.90 -4.24 14.76
N LYS A 9 3.66 -3.79 16.02
CA LYS A 9 2.76 -4.52 16.94
C LYS A 9 1.28 -4.13 16.93
N GLN A 10 0.85 -3.00 16.36
CA GLN A 10 -0.59 -2.71 16.10
C GLN A 10 -0.81 -1.38 15.32
N GLY A 11 0.04 -0.36 15.50
CA GLY A 11 -0.14 0.96 14.86
C GLY A 11 0.66 1.20 13.56
N GLY A 12 1.54 0.27 13.17
CA GLY A 12 2.38 0.41 11.99
C GLY A 12 1.64 0.20 10.68
N ILE A 13 0.54 -0.56 10.66
CA ILE A 13 -0.18 -0.84 9.42
C ILE A 13 -0.96 0.38 8.92
N GLU A 14 -1.47 1.21 9.83
CA GLU A 14 -2.12 2.48 9.49
C GLU A 14 -1.09 3.49 8.97
N GLN A 15 0.07 3.59 9.62
CA GLN A 15 1.18 4.44 9.16
C GLN A 15 1.76 3.97 7.83
N ALA A 16 1.95 2.66 7.68
CA ALA A 16 2.36 2.06 6.41
C ALA A 16 1.31 2.39 5.34
N CYS A 17 0.03 2.16 5.62
CA CYS A 17 -1.05 2.46 4.69
C CYS A 17 -1.10 3.95 4.30
N ALA A 18 -0.92 4.86 5.25
CA ALA A 18 -0.85 6.30 4.98
C ALA A 18 0.34 6.64 4.08
N THR A 19 1.51 6.03 4.34
CA THR A 19 2.72 6.19 3.53
C THR A 19 2.47 5.71 2.09
N TRP A 20 1.84 4.55 1.94
CA TRP A 20 1.49 3.98 0.65
C TRP A 20 0.44 4.79 -0.10
N SER A 21 -0.59 5.29 0.59
CA SER A 21 -1.59 6.18 -0.01
C SER A 21 -0.93 7.44 -0.54
N ARG A 22 -0.03 8.06 0.23
CA ARG A 22 0.71 9.25 -0.21
C ARG A 22 1.63 8.96 -1.38
N ALA A 23 2.29 7.80 -1.38
CA ALA A 23 3.12 7.37 -2.50
C ALA A 23 2.27 7.17 -3.76
N ILE A 24 1.10 6.52 -3.67
CA ILE A 24 0.18 6.33 -4.79
C ILE A 24 -0.32 7.68 -5.31
N ASP A 25 -0.73 8.61 -4.45
CA ASP A 25 -1.15 9.97 -4.85
C ASP A 25 -0.02 10.73 -5.57
N THR A 26 1.20 10.68 -5.02
CA THR A 26 2.38 11.31 -5.63
C THR A 26 2.68 10.68 -7.00
N MET A 27 2.54 9.36 -7.10
CA MET A 27 2.78 8.63 -8.34
C MET A 27 1.62 8.72 -9.33
N ALA A 28 0.40 9.03 -8.89
CA ALA A 28 -0.77 9.26 -9.75
C ALA A 28 -0.62 10.52 -10.60
N GLY A 29 0.08 11.54 -10.08
CA GLY A 29 0.50 12.70 -10.85
C GLY A 29 1.50 12.37 -11.98
N VAL A 30 2.18 11.22 -11.90
CA VAL A 30 3.19 10.78 -12.86
C VAL A 30 2.69 9.53 -13.58
N LYS A 31 1.95 9.71 -14.70
CA LYS A 31 1.56 8.62 -15.61
C LYS A 31 2.81 7.92 -16.16
N SER A 32 3.28 6.90 -15.46
CA SER A 32 4.48 6.16 -15.86
C SER A 32 4.38 4.71 -15.44
N ILE A 33 4.84 3.81 -16.32
CA ILE A 33 4.87 2.36 -16.10
C ILE A 33 5.68 2.00 -14.84
N ARG A 34 6.58 2.88 -14.39
CA ARG A 34 7.31 2.73 -13.12
C ARG A 34 6.39 2.67 -11.90
N THR A 35 5.32 3.46 -11.89
CA THR A 35 4.31 3.43 -10.82
C THR A 35 3.63 2.07 -10.77
N LEU A 36 3.21 1.53 -11.92
CA LEU A 36 2.57 0.22 -12.01
C LEU A 36 3.49 -0.91 -11.50
N LYS A 37 4.80 -0.82 -11.79
CA LYS A 37 5.80 -1.77 -11.30
C LYS A 37 6.00 -1.70 -9.78
N ALA A 38 5.83 -0.53 -9.16
CA ALA A 38 5.91 -0.38 -7.70
C ALA A 38 4.64 -0.86 -6.97
N VAL A 39 3.46 -0.63 -7.56
CA VAL A 39 2.16 -0.99 -6.96
C VAL A 39 1.91 -2.50 -6.96
N ARG A 40 2.42 -3.25 -7.94
CA ARG A 40 2.27 -4.72 -7.99
C ARG A 40 2.87 -5.47 -6.78
N PRO A 41 4.17 -5.32 -6.44
CA PRO A 41 4.77 -6.01 -5.30
C PRO A 41 4.19 -5.54 -3.96
N LEU A 42 3.80 -4.27 -3.87
CA LEU A 42 3.09 -3.71 -2.71
C LEU A 42 1.81 -4.49 -2.36
N ARG A 43 1.01 -4.86 -3.37
CA ARG A 43 -0.19 -5.67 -3.14
C ARG A 43 0.11 -7.07 -2.61
N GLY A 44 1.27 -7.62 -2.98
CA GLY A 44 1.78 -8.87 -2.42
C GLY A 44 2.07 -8.75 -0.92
N ASP A 45 2.68 -7.64 -0.52
CA ASP A 45 3.00 -7.34 0.87
C ASP A 45 1.74 -7.10 1.72
N LEU A 46 0.69 -6.54 1.13
CA LEU A 46 -0.61 -6.32 1.79
C LEU A 46 -1.42 -7.60 2.01
N ARG A 47 -1.13 -8.68 1.28
CA ARG A 47 -1.88 -9.93 1.29
C ARG A 47 -2.00 -10.58 2.69
N PRO A 48 -0.93 -10.76 3.49
CA PRO A 48 -1.03 -11.28 4.85
C PRO A 48 -1.86 -10.38 5.78
N TYR A 49 -1.78 -9.04 5.63
CA TYR A 49 -2.57 -8.12 6.45
C TYR A 49 -4.07 -8.17 6.12
N ARG A 50 -4.41 -8.35 4.84
CA ARG A 50 -5.79 -8.61 4.41
C ARG A 50 -6.32 -9.94 4.94
N ALA A 51 -5.52 -10.99 4.88
CA ALA A 51 -5.88 -12.30 5.45
C ALA A 51 -6.13 -12.23 6.96
N ARG A 52 -5.47 -11.29 7.65
CA ARG A 52 -5.64 -11.03 9.09
C ARG A 52 -6.86 -10.15 9.42
N GLY A 53 -7.64 -9.73 8.42
CA GLY A 53 -8.84 -8.90 8.61
C GLY A 53 -8.56 -7.41 8.83
N VAL A 54 -7.37 -6.93 8.50
CA VAL A 54 -7.03 -5.51 8.67
C VAL A 54 -7.75 -4.66 7.61
N ARG A 55 -8.74 -3.88 8.06
CA ARG A 55 -9.58 -3.04 7.20
C ARG A 55 -8.76 -2.07 6.35
N VAL A 56 -7.80 -1.36 6.97
CA VAL A 56 -6.99 -0.35 6.28
C VAL A 56 -6.15 -0.95 5.14
N ALA A 57 -5.67 -2.19 5.30
CA ALA A 57 -4.93 -2.90 4.26
C ALA A 57 -5.83 -3.38 3.11
N ALA A 58 -7.09 -3.74 3.41
CA ALA A 58 -8.07 -4.09 2.41
C ALA A 58 -8.48 -2.87 1.56
N GLU A 59 -8.70 -1.72 2.20
CA GLU A 59 -9.01 -0.46 1.52
C GLU A 59 -7.86 -0.01 0.60
N LEU A 60 -6.61 -0.15 1.05
CA LEU A 60 -5.44 0.15 0.23
C LEU A 60 -5.30 -0.78 -0.97
N ASP A 61 -5.54 -2.08 -0.82
CA ASP A 61 -5.50 -3.01 -1.95
C ASP A 61 -6.55 -2.69 -3.00
N GLU A 62 -7.77 -2.32 -2.58
CA GLU A 62 -8.83 -1.90 -3.49
C GLU A 62 -8.42 -0.64 -4.26
N ARG A 63 -7.89 0.38 -3.58
CA ARG A 63 -7.35 1.60 -4.24
C ARG A 63 -6.24 1.27 -5.22
N ALA A 64 -5.30 0.41 -4.83
CA ALA A 64 -4.22 -0.04 -5.70
C ALA A 64 -4.75 -0.81 -6.92
N ARG A 65 -5.78 -1.64 -6.75
CA ARG A 65 -6.45 -2.37 -7.84
C ARG A 65 -7.13 -1.44 -8.81
N LEU A 66 -7.91 -0.46 -8.31
CA LEU A 66 -8.55 0.56 -9.13
C LEU A 66 -7.52 1.35 -9.92
N PHE A 67 -6.45 1.81 -9.26
CA PHE A 67 -5.34 2.52 -9.90
C PHE A 67 -4.72 1.71 -11.05
N LEU A 68 -4.40 0.43 -10.81
CA LEU A 68 -3.86 -0.45 -11.85
C LEU A 68 -4.84 -0.69 -13.00
N THR A 69 -6.15 -0.67 -12.74
CA THR A 69 -7.19 -0.85 -13.76
C THR A 69 -7.37 0.41 -14.60
N HIS A 70 -7.34 1.58 -13.98
CA HIS A 70 -7.42 2.88 -14.65
C HIS A 70 -6.19 3.21 -15.51
N HIS A 71 -5.03 2.61 -15.19
CA HIS A 71 -3.76 2.86 -15.87
C HIS A 71 -3.23 1.65 -16.67
N ARG A 72 -4.07 0.64 -16.91
CA ARG A 72 -3.78 -0.46 -17.85
C ARG A 72 -3.97 0.00 -19.29
#